data_AF-A0A3P1SL93-F1
#
_entry.id   AF-A0A3P1SL93-F1
#
_cell.length_a   1.000
_cell.length_b   1.000
_cell.length_c   1.000
_cell.angle_alpha   90.00
_cell.angle_beta   90.00
_cell.angle_gamma   90.00
#
_symmetry.space_group_name_H-M   'P 1'
#
loop_
_entity.id
_entity.type
_entity.pdbx_description
1 polymer ?
#
loop_
_entity_poly.entity_id
_entity_poly.type
_entity_poly.pdbx_seq_one_letter_code
_entity_poly.pdbx_strand_id
1 'polypeptide(L)'
;MYRRSREYQESVTKFAKARVAREEKRINGVHPEYPPELPALRRLIEITDYDTGIPVTHRLELYRSNRIDCYNVWVNGKLWKKRMGWSKVLEGLRKALPRRINH
;
A
#
# COMPACT_ATOMS: atom_id res chain seq x y z
N MET A 1 0.57 9.99 47.63
CA MET A 1 -0.40 9.89 46.50
C MET A 1 -0.26 11.16 45.67
N TYR A 2 0.18 11.08 44.41
CA TYR A 2 0.47 12.28 43.60
C TYR A 2 -0.83 12.96 43.14
N ARG A 3 -1.04 14.23 43.52
CA ARG A 3 -2.20 15.02 43.10
C ARG A 3 -1.99 15.50 41.67
N ARG A 4 -2.74 14.91 40.74
CA ARG A 4 -2.74 15.30 39.32
C ARG A 4 -3.23 16.75 39.18
N SER A 5 -2.61 17.52 38.28
CA SER A 5 -3.01 18.89 38.01
C SER A 5 -4.39 18.96 37.34
N ARG A 6 -5.06 20.12 37.46
CA ARG A 6 -6.38 20.36 36.87
C ARG A 6 -6.35 20.19 35.34
N GLU A 7 -5.30 20.69 34.70
CA GLU A 7 -5.06 20.59 33.25
C GLU A 7 -4.93 19.13 32.80
N TYR A 8 -4.27 18.29 33.60
CA TYR A 8 -4.19 16.86 33.32
C TYR A 8 -5.59 16.22 33.35
N GLN A 9 -6.41 16.53 34.35
CA GLN A 9 -7.78 15.99 34.44
C GLN A 9 -8.67 16.45 33.27
N GLU A 10 -8.55 17.71 32.84
CA GLU A 10 -9.25 18.25 31.68
C GLU A 10 -8.83 17.54 30.38
N SER A 11 -7.53 17.29 30.19
CA SER A 11 -7.05 16.54 29.02
C SER A 11 -7.58 15.10 29.00
N VAL A 12 -7.54 14.39 30.13
CA VAL A 12 -8.02 13.01 30.26
C VAL A 12 -9.51 12.92 29.95
N THR A 13 -10.31 13.84 30.48
CA THR A 13 -11.76 13.87 30.22
C THR A 13 -12.07 14.19 28.75
N LYS A 14 -11.30 15.09 28.11
CA LYS A 14 -11.42 15.39 26.68
C LYS A 14 -11.13 14.16 25.82
N PHE A 15 -10.04 13.43 26.09
CA PHE A 15 -9.70 12.20 25.36
C PHE A 15 -10.74 11.09 25.58
N ALA A 16 -11.28 10.96 26.80
CA ALA A 16 -12.34 10.01 27.08
C ALA A 16 -13.61 10.32 26.27
N LYS A 17 -14.05 11.59 26.25
CA LYS A 17 -15.20 12.02 25.43
C LYS A 17 -14.99 11.78 23.94
N ALA A 18 -13.80 12.09 23.42
CA ALA A 18 -13.46 11.86 22.01
C ALA A 18 -13.48 10.36 21.65
N ARG A 19 -13.07 9.48 22.58
CA ARG A 19 -13.11 8.03 22.40
C ARG A 19 -14.55 7.51 22.37
N VAL A 20 -15.41 7.98 23.29
CA VAL A 20 -16.84 7.64 23.32
C VAL A 20 -17.51 8.08 22.02
N ALA A 21 -17.31 9.31 21.57
CA ALA A 21 -17.91 9.81 20.33
C ALA A 21 -17.44 9.04 19.07
N ARG A 22 -16.19 8.57 19.03
CA ARG A 22 -15.71 7.70 17.94
C ARG A 22 -16.37 6.34 17.96
N GLU A 23 -16.56 5.77 19.15
CA GLU A 23 -17.20 4.48 19.33
C GLU A 23 -18.69 4.53 19.00
N GLU A 24 -19.40 5.59 19.41
CA GLU A 24 -20.79 5.84 19.02
C GLU A 24 -20.93 5.95 17.49
N LYS A 25 -20.03 6.67 16.82
CA LYS A 25 -20.00 6.72 15.35
C LYS A 25 -19.68 5.36 14.71
N ARG A 26 -18.87 4.52 15.37
CA ARG A 26 -18.57 3.17 14.89
C ARG A 26 -19.76 2.23 15.10
N ILE A 27 -20.53 2.36 16.18
CA ILE A 27 -21.68 1.49 16.45
C ILE A 27 -22.88 1.93 15.60
N ASN A 28 -23.15 3.23 15.55
CA ASN A 28 -24.34 3.80 14.89
C ASN A 28 -24.08 4.21 13.43
N GLY A 29 -22.85 4.13 12.96
CA GLY A 29 -22.50 4.41 11.58
C GLY A 29 -23.10 3.37 10.64
N VAL A 30 -23.57 3.81 9.48
CA VAL A 30 -23.96 2.90 8.40
C VAL A 30 -22.68 2.27 7.87
N HIS A 31 -22.41 1.03 8.31
CA HIS A 31 -21.34 0.23 7.73
C HIS A 31 -21.90 -0.53 6.54
N PRO A 32 -21.14 -0.61 5.43
CA PRO A 32 -21.41 -1.62 4.42
C PRO A 32 -21.46 -2.99 5.12
N GLU A 33 -22.51 -3.76 4.88
CA GLU A 33 -22.68 -5.11 5.45
C GLU A 33 -21.47 -6.01 5.13
N TYR A 34 -20.80 -5.72 4.00
CA TYR A 34 -19.51 -6.29 3.64
C TYR A 34 -18.57 -5.23 3.05
N PRO A 35 -17.26 -5.33 3.31
CA PRO A 35 -16.27 -4.53 2.61
C PRO A 35 -16.42 -4.71 1.09
N PRO A 36 -16.24 -3.66 0.27
CA PRO A 36 -16.33 -3.79 -1.17
C PRO A 36 -15.28 -4.77 -1.69
N GLU A 37 -15.65 -5.57 -2.70
CA GLU A 37 -14.70 -6.44 -3.37
C GLU A 37 -13.59 -5.61 -4.02
N LEU A 38 -12.35 -5.96 -3.70
CA LEU A 38 -11.20 -5.27 -4.24
C LEU A 38 -10.82 -5.86 -5.61
N PRO A 39 -10.31 -5.05 -6.54
CA PRO A 39 -10.08 -5.46 -7.92
C PRO A 39 -9.05 -6.60 -8.05
N ALA A 40 -9.11 -7.32 -9.18
CA ALA A 40 -8.12 -8.36 -9.49
C ALA A 40 -6.73 -7.75 -9.72
N LEU A 41 -6.62 -6.73 -10.57
CA LEU A 41 -5.41 -5.94 -10.73
C LEU A 41 -5.28 -4.97 -9.55
N ARG A 42 -4.21 -5.09 -8.76
CA ARG A 42 -4.01 -4.26 -7.56
C ARG A 42 -3.15 -3.05 -7.82
N ARG A 43 -2.13 -3.20 -8.66
CA ARG A 43 -1.23 -2.12 -9.05
C ARG A 43 -0.74 -2.33 -10.48
N LEU A 44 -0.47 -1.22 -11.14
CA LEU A 44 0.21 -1.14 -12.41
C LEU A 44 1.45 -0.27 -12.19
N ILE A 45 2.59 -0.70 -12.70
CA ILE A 45 3.81 0.10 -12.75
C ILE A 45 4.24 0.19 -14.20
N GLU A 46 4.38 1.40 -14.71
CA GLU A 46 4.95 1.65 -16.04
C GLU A 46 6.22 2.48 -15.86
N ILE A 47 7.33 1.99 -16.41
CA ILE A 47 8.63 2.64 -16.36
C ILE A 47 9.09 2.82 -17.79
N THR A 48 9.31 4.05 -18.21
CA THR A 48 9.90 4.36 -19.51
C THR A 48 11.36 4.77 -19.32
N ASP A 49 12.26 3.98 -19.87
CA ASP A 49 13.70 4.21 -19.87
C ASP A 49 14.10 5.00 -21.13
N TYR A 50 14.97 6.00 -20.98
CA TYR A 50 15.47 6.86 -22.06
C TYR A 50 16.99 6.72 -22.29
N ASP A 51 17.69 5.88 -21.53
CA ASP A 51 19.15 5.78 -21.52
C ASP A 51 19.72 5.27 -22.87
N THR A 52 18.90 4.68 -23.74
CA THR A 52 19.33 4.18 -25.06
C THR A 52 19.09 5.16 -26.21
N GLY A 53 18.56 6.36 -25.93
CA GLY A 53 18.14 7.32 -26.95
C GLY A 53 16.80 6.98 -27.61
N ILE A 54 16.32 5.73 -27.46
CA ILE A 54 14.97 5.31 -27.83
C ILE A 54 14.19 5.02 -26.54
N PRO A 55 13.01 5.62 -26.32
CA PRO A 55 12.20 5.33 -25.15
C PRO A 55 11.74 3.86 -25.13
N VAL A 56 12.02 3.15 -24.03
CA VAL A 56 11.58 1.77 -23.82
C VAL A 56 10.68 1.69 -22.59
N THR A 57 9.42 1.30 -22.78
CA THR A 57 8.46 1.16 -21.66
C THR A 57 8.37 -0.28 -21.19
N HIS A 58 8.58 -0.48 -19.89
CA HIS A 58 8.34 -1.72 -19.17
C HIS A 58 7.06 -1.60 -18.35
N ARG A 59 6.14 -2.53 -18.56
CA ARG A 59 4.85 -2.58 -17.87
C ARG A 59 4.81 -3.78 -16.92
N LEU A 60 4.54 -3.51 -15.64
CA LEU A 60 4.37 -4.53 -14.61
C LEU A 60 2.96 -4.49 -14.06
N GLU A 61 2.27 -5.62 -14.14
CA GLU A 61 0.90 -5.78 -13.65
C GLU A 61 0.90 -6.69 -12.43
N LEU A 62 0.40 -6.15 -11.31
CA LEU A 62 0.42 -6.81 -10.01
C LEU A 62 -0.99 -7.24 -9.66
N TYR A 63 -1.34 -8.47 -10.00
CA TYR A 63 -2.64 -9.04 -9.70
C TYR A 63 -2.70 -9.58 -8.27
N ARG A 64 -3.91 -9.64 -7.71
CA ARG A 64 -4.16 -10.22 -6.40
C ARG A 64 -3.67 -11.66 -6.36
N SER A 65 -3.17 -12.07 -5.19
CA SER A 65 -2.89 -13.46 -4.88
C SER A 65 -3.75 -13.89 -3.69
N ASN A 66 -3.62 -15.16 -3.27
CA ASN A 66 -4.25 -15.65 -2.05
C ASN A 66 -3.53 -15.20 -0.76
N ARG A 67 -2.48 -14.38 -0.86
CA ARG A 67 -1.82 -13.71 0.27
C ARG A 67 -1.94 -12.20 0.14
N ILE A 68 -2.37 -11.54 1.21
CA ILE A 68 -2.64 -10.09 1.23
C ILE A 68 -1.40 -9.24 0.96
N ASP A 69 -0.22 -9.73 1.32
CA ASP A 69 1.07 -9.04 1.16
C ASP A 69 1.80 -9.39 -0.15
N CYS A 70 1.18 -10.18 -1.03
CA CYS A 70 1.81 -10.73 -2.22
C CYS A 70 0.98 -10.52 -3.50
N TYR A 71 1.67 -10.49 -4.63
CA TYR A 71 1.07 -10.32 -5.95
C TYR A 71 1.44 -11.45 -6.92
N ASN A 72 0.57 -11.71 -7.90
CA ASN A 72 0.94 -12.42 -9.11
C ASN A 72 1.44 -11.38 -10.11
N VAL A 73 2.75 -11.37 -10.35
CA VAL A 73 3.43 -10.30 -11.08
C VAL A 73 3.62 -10.72 -12.53
N TRP A 74 3.12 -9.89 -13.43
CA TRP A 74 3.31 -10.01 -14.87
C TRP A 74 4.18 -8.86 -15.35
N VAL A 75 5.04 -9.13 -16.32
CA VAL A 75 5.92 -8.14 -16.96
C VAL A 75 5.70 -8.24 -18.46
N ASN A 76 5.29 -7.13 -19.08
CA ASN A 76 5.01 -7.05 -20.53
C ASN A 76 4.12 -8.21 -21.03
N GLY A 77 3.03 -8.49 -20.29
CA GLY A 77 2.07 -9.55 -20.64
C GLY A 77 2.53 -10.98 -20.34
N LYS A 78 3.70 -11.19 -19.73
CA LYS A 78 4.19 -12.52 -19.32
C LYS A 78 4.24 -12.67 -17.81
N LEU A 79 3.73 -13.79 -17.29
CA LEU A 79 3.82 -14.09 -15.87
C LEU A 79 5.30 -14.24 -15.47
N TRP A 80 5.76 -13.37 -14.58
CA TRP A 80 7.11 -13.43 -14.04
C TRP A 80 7.18 -14.32 -12.81
N LYS A 81 6.30 -14.07 -11.82
CA LYS A 81 6.27 -14.86 -10.58
C LYS A 81 4.93 -14.74 -9.85
N LYS A 82 4.45 -15.86 -9.33
CA LYS A 82 3.30 -15.90 -8.42
C LYS A 82 3.73 -15.62 -6.99
N ARG A 83 2.84 -15.02 -6.19
CA ARG A 83 3.01 -14.74 -4.75
C ARG A 83 4.34 -14.02 -4.42
N MET A 84 4.61 -12.93 -5.13
CA MET A 84 5.78 -12.09 -4.91
C MET A 84 5.41 -10.89 -4.05
N GLY A 85 6.11 -10.73 -2.92
CA GLY A 85 5.95 -9.57 -2.05
C GLY A 85 6.49 -8.29 -2.69
N TRP A 86 5.99 -7.14 -2.24
CA TRP A 86 6.35 -5.82 -2.78
C TRP A 86 7.85 -5.56 -2.80
N SER A 87 8.56 -5.88 -1.71
CA SER A 87 10.02 -5.69 -1.63
C SER A 87 10.78 -6.48 -2.69
N LYS A 88 10.30 -7.68 -3.04
CA LYS A 88 10.91 -8.50 -4.10
C LYS A 88 10.66 -7.92 -5.48
N VAL A 89 9.47 -7.34 -5.71
CA VAL A 89 9.17 -6.60 -6.96
C VAL A 89 10.15 -5.45 -7.13
N LEU A 90 10.32 -4.62 -6.09
CA LEU A 90 11.26 -3.51 -6.11
C LEU A 90 12.72 -3.97 -6.28
N GLU A 91 13.12 -5.06 -5.61
CA GLU A 91 14.46 -5.63 -5.76
C GLU A 91 14.73 -6.05 -7.20
N GLY A 92 13.77 -6.70 -7.86
CA GLY A 92 13.94 -7.15 -9.23
C GLY A 92 13.89 -5.99 -10.24
N LEU A 93 13.06 -4.97 -10.00
CA LEU A 93 13.11 -3.71 -10.77
C LEU A 93 14.49 -3.07 -10.69
N ARG A 94 15.04 -2.92 -9.47
CA ARG A 94 16.39 -2.38 -9.24
C ARG A 94 17.47 -3.14 -10.01
N LYS A 95 17.34 -4.47 -10.10
CA LYS A 95 18.32 -5.32 -10.80
C LYS A 95 18.16 -5.28 -12.32
N ALA A 96 16.93 -5.18 -12.82
CA ALA A 96 16.63 -5.24 -14.23
C ALA A 96 16.82 -3.90 -14.95
N LEU A 97 16.69 -2.78 -14.23
CA LEU A 97 16.73 -1.41 -14.78
C LEU A 97 17.88 -0.61 -14.15
N PRO A 98 19.16 -1.01 -14.34
CA PRO A 98 20.29 -0.21 -13.90
C PRO A 98 20.43 1.04 -14.78
N ARG A 99 20.74 2.18 -14.16
CA ARG A 99 21.12 3.40 -14.90
C ARG A 99 22.39 3.13 -15.70
N ARG A 100 22.40 3.47 -16.99
CA ARG A 100 23.62 3.40 -17.80
C ARG A 100 24.58 4.54 -17.45
N ILE A 101 25.87 4.27 -17.56
CA ILE A 101 26.94 5.27 -17.44
C ILE A 101 27.50 5.47 -18.85
N ASN A 102 27.69 6.73 -19.26
CA ASN A 102 28.37 7.03 -20.51
C ASN A 102 29.84 6.63 -20.37
N HIS A 103 30.33 5.80 -21.30
CA HIS A 103 31.77 5.54 -21.47
C HIS A 103 32.40 6.60 -22.37
#